data_AF-A0A4D4LJD0-F1
#
_entry.id   AF-A0A4D4LJD0-F1
#
_cell.length_a   1.000
_cell.length_b   1.000
_cell.length_c   1.000
_cell.angle_alpha   90.00
_cell.angle_beta   90.00
_cell.angle_gamma   90.00
#
_symmetry.space_group_name_H-M   'P 1'
#
loop_
_entity.id
_entity.type
_entity.pdbx_description
1 polymer ?
#
loop_
_entity_poly.entity_id
_entity_poly.type
_entity_poly.pdbx_seq_one_letter_code
_entity_poly.pdbx_strand_id
1 'polypeptide(L)'
;MLDAASVAAGISGLDVLISGFQPGNAAKDIADTVARSIADPTVYATAARSLLKALESHPRTRLIVIGGAGSLEIEPGVVRADSDELLHSSLDALGLPRQYAAAVRGHRDALNVLRTSNRLWTYFSPAEDIAPGERTGRFRTGGDQPVLDAEGRSRISVEDAAVALVDEAELPRFVQRRFTIGY
;
A
#
# COMPACT_ATOMS: atom_id res chain seq x y z
N MET A 1 -13.70 12.34 -1.02
CA MET A 1 -12.72 11.98 0.04
C MET A 1 -13.36 10.93 0.93
N LEU A 2 -12.58 9.98 1.46
CA LEU A 2 -13.10 8.88 2.29
C LEU A 2 -13.60 9.43 3.63
N ASP A 3 -14.91 9.39 3.84
CA ASP A 3 -15.58 9.93 5.04
C ASP A 3 -15.58 8.90 6.18
N ALA A 4 -15.06 9.29 7.35
CA ALA A 4 -14.89 8.38 8.47
C ALA A 4 -16.23 7.88 9.05
N ALA A 5 -17.27 8.73 9.05
CA ALA A 5 -18.58 8.36 9.59
C ALA A 5 -19.28 7.33 8.68
N SER A 6 -19.22 7.53 7.37
CA SER A 6 -19.71 6.59 6.37
C SER A 6 -18.97 5.24 6.44
N VAL A 7 -17.65 5.25 6.60
CA VAL A 7 -16.88 4.02 6.78
C VAL A 7 -17.29 3.32 8.07
N ALA A 8 -17.36 4.03 9.20
CA ALA A 8 -17.77 3.45 10.48
C ALA A 8 -19.14 2.78 10.39
N ALA A 9 -20.11 3.40 9.71
CA ALA A 9 -21.43 2.80 9.51
C ALA A 9 -21.37 1.51 8.66
N GLY A 10 -20.46 1.44 7.67
CA GLY A 10 -20.34 0.31 6.75
C GLY A 10 -19.56 -0.89 7.27
N ILE A 11 -18.81 -0.76 8.37
CA ILE A 11 -17.92 -1.82 8.89
C ILE A 11 -18.46 -2.54 10.14
N SER A 12 -19.72 -2.29 10.50
CA SER A 12 -20.33 -2.92 11.66
C SER A 12 -20.35 -4.45 11.52
N GLY A 13 -19.83 -5.15 12.54
CA GLY A 13 -19.74 -6.61 12.57
C GLY A 13 -18.59 -7.22 11.77
N LEU A 14 -17.75 -6.43 11.10
CA LEU A 14 -16.57 -6.94 10.40
C LEU A 14 -15.41 -7.26 11.35
N ASP A 15 -14.76 -8.41 11.12
CA ASP A 15 -13.50 -8.76 11.78
C ASP A 15 -12.30 -8.09 11.11
N VAL A 16 -12.29 -8.01 9.77
CA VAL A 16 -11.22 -7.43 8.97
C VAL A 16 -11.78 -6.46 7.93
N LEU A 17 -11.14 -5.29 7.82
CA LEU A 17 -11.34 -4.30 6.77
C LEU A 17 -10.07 -4.23 5.92
N ILE A 18 -10.18 -4.54 4.62
CA ILE A 18 -9.07 -4.37 3.66
C ILE A 18 -9.34 -3.12 2.82
N SER A 19 -8.46 -2.13 2.92
CA SER A 19 -8.52 -0.89 2.15
C SER A 19 -7.60 -0.97 0.94
N GLY A 20 -8.19 -1.13 -0.24
CA GLY A 20 -7.56 -0.89 -1.54
C GLY A 20 -7.78 0.53 -2.08
N PHE A 21 -8.05 1.50 -1.20
CA PHE A 21 -8.31 2.88 -1.62
C PHE A 21 -7.09 3.50 -2.32
N GLN A 22 -7.32 3.99 -3.53
CA GLN A 22 -6.43 4.91 -4.24
C GLN A 22 -7.28 5.87 -5.08
N PRO A 23 -6.80 7.10 -5.37
CA PRO A 23 -7.51 8.06 -6.23
C PRO A 23 -7.90 7.49 -7.60
N GLY A 24 -7.07 6.58 -8.13
CA GLY A 24 -7.28 5.90 -9.39
C GLY A 24 -8.47 4.94 -9.46
N ASN A 25 -9.06 4.51 -8.33
CA ASN A 25 -10.19 3.57 -8.37
C ASN A 25 -11.46 4.17 -9.03
N ALA A 26 -11.54 5.49 -9.13
CA ALA A 26 -12.61 6.20 -9.84
C ALA A 26 -12.18 6.66 -11.25
N ALA A 27 -11.01 6.22 -11.73
CA ALA A 27 -10.47 6.63 -13.01
C ALA A 27 -11.05 5.83 -14.18
N LYS A 28 -11.01 6.42 -15.37
CA LYS A 28 -11.49 5.79 -16.61
C LYS A 28 -10.43 4.94 -17.30
N ASP A 29 -9.16 5.32 -17.13
CA ASP A 29 -8.00 4.69 -17.75
C ASP A 29 -6.73 4.98 -16.92
N ILE A 30 -5.58 4.52 -17.40
CA ILE A 30 -4.30 4.68 -16.72
C ILE A 30 -3.83 6.14 -16.66
N ALA A 31 -4.13 6.96 -17.68
CA ALA A 31 -3.73 8.35 -17.70
C ALA A 31 -4.52 9.17 -16.65
N ASP A 32 -5.83 8.91 -16.54
CA ASP A 32 -6.70 9.49 -15.51
C ASP A 32 -6.31 8.98 -14.11
N THR A 33 -5.89 7.71 -14.00
CA THR A 33 -5.36 7.15 -12.74
C THR A 33 -4.13 7.94 -12.30
N VAL A 34 -3.14 8.09 -13.20
CA VAL A 34 -1.90 8.84 -12.94
C VAL A 34 -2.20 10.30 -12.57
N ALA A 35 -3.06 10.97 -13.33
CA ALA A 35 -3.43 12.36 -13.07
C ALA A 35 -4.08 12.53 -11.68
N ARG A 36 -5.04 11.66 -11.32
CA ARG A 36 -5.71 11.70 -10.02
C ARG A 36 -4.77 11.38 -8.86
N SER A 37 -3.86 10.43 -9.05
CA SER A 37 -2.87 10.05 -8.05
C SER A 37 -1.90 11.19 -7.74
N ILE A 38 -1.62 12.06 -8.72
CA ILE A 38 -0.73 13.23 -8.59
C ILE A 38 -1.48 14.44 -8.02
N ALA A 39 -2.75 14.62 -8.35
CA ALA A 39 -3.51 15.86 -8.10
C ALA A 39 -3.56 16.28 -6.63
N ASP A 40 -3.67 15.32 -5.71
CA ASP A 40 -3.63 15.57 -4.26
C ASP A 40 -2.87 14.45 -3.54
N PRO A 41 -1.57 14.61 -3.26
CA PRO A 41 -0.80 13.60 -2.54
C PRO A 41 -1.18 13.50 -1.06
N THR A 42 -1.93 14.47 -0.50
CA THR A 42 -2.37 14.41 0.90
C THR A 42 -3.51 13.44 1.11
N VAL A 43 -4.20 13.05 0.04
CA VAL A 43 -5.36 12.16 0.07
C VAL A 43 -5.07 10.80 0.69
N TYR A 44 -3.85 10.27 0.51
CA TYR A 44 -3.45 8.97 1.05
C TYR A 44 -3.34 9.01 2.58
N ALA A 45 -2.65 10.01 3.13
CA ALA A 45 -2.54 10.21 4.57
C ALA A 45 -3.89 10.59 5.20
N THR A 46 -4.71 11.35 4.49
CA THR A 46 -6.07 11.67 4.93
C THR A 46 -6.98 10.45 4.93
N ALA A 47 -6.90 9.57 3.93
CA ALA A 47 -7.62 8.31 3.93
C ALA A 47 -7.18 7.40 5.10
N ALA A 48 -5.88 7.31 5.37
CA ALA A 48 -5.37 6.57 6.53
C ALA A 48 -5.93 7.13 7.85
N ARG A 49 -5.94 8.46 8.03
CA ARG A 49 -6.57 9.11 9.20
C ARG A 49 -8.06 8.80 9.30
N SER A 50 -8.81 8.89 8.19
CA SER A 50 -10.24 8.59 8.16
C SER A 50 -10.53 7.13 8.52
N LEU A 51 -9.75 6.18 7.99
CA LEU A 51 -9.87 4.76 8.32
C LEU A 51 -9.61 4.51 9.81
N LEU A 52 -8.51 5.04 10.35
CA LEU A 52 -8.20 4.93 11.78
C LEU A 52 -9.30 5.56 12.66
N LYS A 53 -9.85 6.69 12.24
CA LYS A 53 -10.96 7.36 12.92
C LYS A 53 -12.22 6.49 12.94
N ALA A 54 -12.55 5.85 11.82
CA ALA A 54 -13.71 4.95 11.73
C ALA A 54 -13.59 3.73 12.65
N LEU A 55 -12.37 3.24 12.89
CA LEU A 55 -12.09 2.13 13.80
C LEU A 55 -12.23 2.50 15.29
N GLU A 56 -12.39 3.78 15.64
CA GLU A 56 -12.56 4.18 17.03
C GLU A 56 -13.82 3.56 17.66
N SER A 57 -14.91 3.49 16.91
CA SER A 57 -16.15 2.82 17.30
C SER A 57 -16.15 1.30 17.04
N HIS A 58 -15.09 0.77 16.42
CA HIS A 58 -14.95 -0.65 16.04
C HIS A 58 -13.60 -1.21 16.51
N PRO A 59 -13.32 -1.24 17.84
CA PRO A 59 -11.99 -1.54 18.35
C PRO A 59 -11.50 -2.96 18.06
N ARG A 60 -12.39 -3.88 17.67
CA ARG A 60 -12.05 -5.27 17.31
C ARG A 60 -11.75 -5.46 15.82
N THR A 61 -12.18 -4.53 14.96
CA THR A 61 -11.95 -4.65 13.52
C THR A 61 -10.49 -4.37 13.21
N ARG A 62 -9.84 -5.30 12.51
CA ARG A 62 -8.46 -5.14 12.02
C ARG A 62 -8.45 -4.48 10.65
N LEU A 63 -7.52 -3.56 10.43
CA LEU A 63 -7.34 -2.86 9.16
C LEU A 63 -6.12 -3.42 8.40
N ILE A 64 -6.29 -3.74 7.13
CA ILE A 64 -5.17 -4.01 6.21
C ILE A 64 -5.22 -2.92 5.14
N VAL A 65 -4.13 -2.17 4.96
CA VAL A 65 -4.03 -1.12 3.93
C VAL A 65 -3.11 -1.60 2.82
N ILE A 66 -3.60 -1.57 1.58
CA ILE A 66 -2.76 -1.73 0.39
C ILE A 66 -2.05 -0.40 0.15
N GLY A 67 -0.73 -0.46 0.27
CA GLY A 67 0.19 0.67 0.22
C GLY A 67 0.86 0.85 -1.14
N GLY A 68 2.09 1.38 -1.10
CA GLY A 68 2.94 1.53 -2.28
C GLY A 68 4.37 1.05 -2.02
N ALA A 69 5.06 0.62 -3.08
CA ALA A 69 6.43 0.11 -3.00
C ALA A 69 7.45 1.19 -2.58
N GLY A 70 7.16 2.48 -2.81
CA GLY A 70 8.08 3.56 -2.46
C GLY A 70 8.32 3.76 -0.96
N SER A 71 7.48 3.19 -0.09
CA SER A 71 7.73 3.22 1.36
C SER A 71 8.71 2.14 1.84
N LEU A 72 9.17 1.25 0.95
CA LEU A 72 10.17 0.22 1.26
C LEU A 72 11.56 0.85 1.40
N GLU A 73 12.36 0.24 2.27
CA GLU A 73 13.78 0.54 2.43
C GLU A 73 14.59 -0.23 1.40
N ILE A 74 15.32 0.47 0.54
CA ILE A 74 16.17 -0.19 -0.46
C ILE A 74 17.53 -0.57 0.13
N GLU A 75 17.94 0.15 1.17
CA GLU A 75 19.12 -0.09 2.00
C GLU A 75 18.75 0.31 3.44
N PRO A 76 19.46 -0.18 4.47
CA PRO A 76 19.15 0.17 5.86
C PRO A 76 19.04 1.68 6.08
N GLY A 77 17.84 2.16 6.42
CA GLY A 77 17.56 3.57 6.66
C GLY A 77 17.34 4.44 5.41
N VAL A 78 17.40 3.86 4.21
CA VAL A 78 17.18 4.56 2.93
C VAL A 78 15.84 4.14 2.34
N VAL A 79 14.81 4.96 2.57
CA VAL A 79 13.47 4.76 2.00
C VAL A 79 13.41 5.34 0.58
N ARG A 80 12.91 4.57 -0.40
CA ARG A 80 12.88 5.00 -1.81
C ARG A 80 12.18 6.35 -2.02
N ALA A 81 11.04 6.56 -1.37
CA ALA A 81 10.27 7.81 -1.50
C ALA A 81 11.01 9.07 -1.00
N ASP A 82 12.06 8.90 -0.20
CA ASP A 82 12.82 10.00 0.40
C ASP A 82 14.01 10.43 -0.47
N SER A 83 14.31 9.72 -1.55
CA SER A 83 15.37 10.05 -2.50
C SER A 83 14.81 10.32 -3.90
N ASP A 84 14.97 11.55 -4.37
CA ASP A 84 14.53 11.97 -5.71
C ASP A 84 15.22 11.19 -6.82
N GLU A 85 16.51 10.89 -6.67
CA GLU A 85 17.28 10.13 -7.66
C GLU A 85 16.72 8.72 -7.83
N LEU A 86 16.57 8.00 -6.72
CA LEU A 86 16.09 6.61 -6.70
C LEU A 86 14.63 6.53 -7.17
N LEU A 87 13.82 7.49 -6.74
CA LEU A 87 12.42 7.58 -7.11
C LEU A 87 12.27 7.89 -8.60
N HIS A 88 12.94 8.89 -9.14
CA HIS A 88 12.86 9.22 -10.57
C HIS A 88 13.41 8.11 -11.45
N SER A 89 14.51 7.45 -11.05
CA SER A 89 15.04 6.28 -11.77
C SER A 89 14.00 5.15 -11.86
N SER A 90 13.31 4.86 -10.74
CA SER A 90 12.25 3.84 -10.70
C SER A 90 11.04 4.22 -11.57
N LEU A 91 10.65 5.50 -11.56
CA LEU A 91 9.53 5.99 -12.38
C LEU A 91 9.85 5.97 -13.87
N ASP A 92 11.07 6.37 -14.25
CA ASP A 92 11.55 6.35 -15.64
C ASP A 92 11.56 4.89 -16.16
N ALA A 93 11.98 3.92 -15.33
CA ALA A 93 11.95 2.48 -15.66
C ALA A 93 10.53 1.91 -15.84
N LEU A 94 9.55 2.42 -15.07
CA LEU A 94 8.14 2.04 -15.17
C LEU A 94 7.38 2.83 -16.25
N GLY A 95 8.02 3.79 -16.93
CA GLY A 95 7.35 4.65 -17.91
C GLY A 95 6.34 5.62 -17.29
N LEU A 96 6.48 5.94 -16.00
CA LEU A 96 5.60 6.87 -15.27
C LEU A 96 6.18 8.29 -15.29
N PRO A 97 5.33 9.34 -15.33
CA PRO A 97 5.82 10.71 -15.27
C PRO A 97 6.46 10.99 -13.90
N ARG A 98 7.54 11.80 -13.89
CA ARG A 98 8.25 12.15 -12.64
C ARG A 98 7.35 12.77 -11.57
N GLN A 99 6.30 13.48 -11.97
CA GLN A 99 5.29 14.05 -11.06
C GLN A 99 4.58 12.97 -10.22
N TYR A 100 4.55 11.72 -10.68
CA TYR A 100 4.03 10.58 -9.91
C TYR A 100 4.78 10.33 -8.60
N ALA A 101 5.99 10.89 -8.45
CA ALA A 101 6.70 10.96 -7.17
C ALA A 101 5.83 11.50 -6.02
N ALA A 102 4.91 12.43 -6.30
CA ALA A 102 3.97 12.95 -5.31
C ALA A 102 3.06 11.84 -4.73
N ALA A 103 2.51 10.98 -5.60
CA ALA A 103 1.68 9.84 -5.19
C ALA A 103 2.48 8.85 -4.33
N VAL A 104 3.71 8.55 -4.76
CA VAL A 104 4.60 7.61 -4.06
C VAL A 104 4.92 8.10 -2.64
N ARG A 105 5.23 9.40 -2.48
CA ARG A 105 5.43 10.01 -1.15
C ARG A 105 4.15 10.03 -0.32
N GLY A 106 2.99 10.21 -0.95
CA GLY A 106 1.69 10.12 -0.29
C GLY A 106 1.45 8.75 0.37
N HIS A 107 1.79 7.65 -0.31
CA HIS A 107 1.72 6.32 0.29
C HIS A 107 2.67 6.16 1.50
N ARG A 108 3.90 6.70 1.41
CA ARG A 108 4.87 6.74 2.54
C ARG A 108 4.31 7.53 3.73
N ASP A 109 3.65 8.66 3.47
CA ASP A 109 3.02 9.48 4.50
C ASP A 109 1.83 8.76 5.16
N ALA A 110 1.04 8.00 4.38
CA ALA A 110 -0.03 7.17 4.90
C ALA A 110 0.49 6.07 5.85
N LEU A 111 1.61 5.42 5.52
CA LEU A 111 2.26 4.48 6.43
C LEU A 111 2.72 5.16 7.72
N ASN A 112 3.27 6.37 7.63
CA ASN A 112 3.69 7.14 8.80
C ASN A 112 2.51 7.48 9.72
N VAL A 113 1.32 7.78 9.17
CA VAL A 113 0.09 7.94 9.96
C VAL A 113 -0.27 6.66 10.71
N LEU A 114 -0.20 5.49 10.06
CA LEU A 114 -0.52 4.22 10.71
C LEU A 114 0.47 3.90 11.84
N ARG A 115 1.76 4.18 11.64
CA ARG A 115 2.82 3.96 12.65
C ARG A 115 2.60 4.71 13.96
N THR A 116 1.86 5.81 13.97
CA THR A 116 1.53 6.54 15.21
C THR A 116 0.25 6.04 15.88
N SER A 117 -0.43 5.02 15.32
CA SER A 117 -1.68 4.49 15.83
C SER A 117 -1.48 3.24 16.67
N ASN A 118 -2.26 3.12 17.74
CA ASN A 118 -2.39 1.90 18.55
C ASN A 118 -3.48 0.93 18.06
N ARG A 119 -4.10 1.19 16.90
CA ARG A 119 -5.11 0.29 16.32
C ARG A 119 -4.46 -0.96 15.72
N LEU A 120 -5.27 -1.99 15.48
CA LEU A 120 -4.86 -3.22 14.81
C LEU A 120 -4.78 -2.94 13.29
N TRP A 121 -3.61 -2.51 12.81
CA TRP A 121 -3.39 -2.23 11.39
C TRP A 121 -2.29 -3.13 10.82
N THR A 122 -2.32 -3.39 9.52
CA THR A 122 -1.24 -3.98 8.74
C THR A 122 -1.09 -3.17 7.46
N TYR A 123 0.14 -2.91 7.04
CA TYR A 123 0.41 -2.19 5.79
C TYR A 123 1.08 -3.12 4.79
N PHE A 124 0.45 -3.35 3.65
CA PHE A 124 1.02 -4.14 2.57
C PHE A 124 1.68 -3.21 1.56
N SER A 125 3.02 -3.17 1.52
CA SER A 125 3.73 -2.57 0.40
C SER A 125 3.86 -3.61 -0.71
N PRO A 126 3.21 -3.43 -1.86
CA PRO A 126 3.40 -4.35 -2.99
C PRO A 126 4.84 -4.28 -3.51
N ALA A 127 5.19 -5.25 -4.36
CA ALA A 127 6.40 -5.19 -5.16
C ALA A 127 6.39 -3.95 -6.07
N GLU A 128 7.56 -3.54 -6.57
CA GLU A 128 7.69 -2.37 -7.44
C GLU A 128 6.96 -2.57 -8.77
N ASP A 129 7.11 -3.77 -9.33
CA ASP A 129 6.36 -4.23 -10.50
C ASP A 129 5.23 -5.17 -10.05
N ILE A 130 4.02 -4.63 -10.01
CA ILE A 130 2.79 -5.39 -9.76
C ILE A 130 1.86 -5.25 -10.95
N ALA A 131 1.53 -6.38 -11.58
CA ALA A 131 0.69 -6.44 -12.78
C ALA A 131 -0.15 -7.72 -12.79
N PRO A 132 -1.24 -7.79 -13.59
CA PRO A 132 -1.95 -9.05 -13.80
C PRO A 132 -1.01 -10.15 -14.29
N GLY A 133 -1.18 -11.37 -13.77
CA GLY A 133 -0.32 -12.50 -14.08
C GLY A 133 -0.92 -13.82 -13.61
N GLU A 134 -0.07 -14.74 -13.18
CA GLU A 134 -0.50 -16.07 -12.71
C GLU A 134 -0.71 -16.07 -11.18
N ARG A 135 -1.73 -16.82 -10.74
CA ARG A 135 -1.95 -17.17 -9.32
C ARG A 135 -1.13 -18.40 -8.97
N THR A 136 0.11 -18.24 -8.57
CA THR A 136 1.01 -19.36 -8.29
C THR A 136 0.91 -19.86 -6.84
N GLY A 137 0.53 -18.98 -5.90
CA GLY A 137 0.62 -19.21 -4.46
C GLY A 137 2.06 -19.38 -3.97
N ARG A 138 3.06 -18.98 -4.76
CA ARG A 138 4.49 -19.17 -4.48
C ARG A 138 5.22 -17.83 -4.57
N PHE A 139 5.44 -17.22 -3.43
CA PHE A 139 6.19 -15.98 -3.28
C PHE A 139 6.89 -15.98 -1.92
N ARG A 140 7.89 -15.11 -1.80
CA ARG A 140 8.56 -14.85 -0.52
C ARG A 140 7.91 -13.64 0.13
N THR A 141 7.88 -13.65 1.46
CA THR A 141 7.36 -12.54 2.27
C THR A 141 8.53 -11.79 2.92
N GLY A 142 8.52 -10.48 2.82
CA GLY A 142 9.47 -9.57 3.45
C GLY A 142 8.78 -8.63 4.45
N GLY A 143 9.59 -7.83 5.15
CA GLY A 143 9.11 -6.78 6.04
C GLY A 143 9.34 -5.41 5.42
N ASP A 144 10.49 -4.82 5.75
CA ASP A 144 10.78 -3.44 5.40
C ASP A 144 11.50 -3.26 4.05
N GLN A 145 12.25 -4.26 3.59
CA GLN A 145 12.99 -4.24 2.32
C GLN A 145 12.22 -4.97 1.21
N PRO A 146 12.40 -4.57 -0.07
CA PRO A 146 11.80 -5.27 -1.20
C PRO A 146 12.30 -6.71 -1.28
N VAL A 147 11.43 -7.61 -1.72
CA VAL A 147 11.80 -8.98 -2.07
C VAL A 147 12.25 -8.98 -3.53
N LEU A 148 13.53 -9.28 -3.76
CA LEU A 148 14.14 -9.25 -5.09
C LEU A 148 14.37 -10.67 -5.62
N ASP A 149 14.03 -10.91 -6.89
CA ASP A 149 14.35 -12.14 -7.63
C ASP A 149 15.86 -12.26 -7.91
N ALA A 150 16.27 -13.35 -8.58
CA ALA A 150 17.67 -13.61 -8.90
C ALA A 150 18.29 -12.57 -9.87
N GLU A 151 17.45 -11.83 -10.59
CA GLU A 151 17.85 -10.74 -11.47
C GLU A 151 17.79 -9.37 -10.77
N GLY A 152 17.50 -9.33 -9.47
CA GLY A 152 17.42 -8.10 -8.68
C GLY A 152 16.11 -7.33 -8.86
N ARG A 153 15.04 -7.95 -9.38
CA ARG A 153 13.76 -7.28 -9.64
C ARG A 153 12.77 -7.55 -8.50
N SER A 154 12.05 -6.49 -8.10
CA SER A 154 10.92 -6.57 -7.18
C SER A 154 9.62 -6.72 -7.97
N ARG A 155 9.12 -7.96 -8.09
CA ARG A 155 7.95 -8.27 -8.91
C ARG A 155 6.98 -9.26 -8.26
N ILE A 156 5.69 -9.06 -8.51
CA ILE A 156 4.60 -9.96 -8.10
C ILE A 156 3.39 -9.84 -9.05
N SER A 157 2.58 -10.89 -9.18
CA SER A 157 1.27 -10.77 -9.83
C SER A 157 0.23 -10.15 -8.90
N VAL A 158 -0.81 -9.52 -9.46
CA VAL A 158 -1.98 -9.06 -8.71
C VAL A 158 -2.69 -10.24 -8.02
N GLU A 159 -2.71 -11.40 -8.68
CA GLU A 159 -3.34 -12.61 -8.17
C GLU A 159 -2.64 -13.15 -6.92
N ASP A 160 -1.31 -13.18 -6.91
CA ASP A 160 -0.54 -13.61 -5.73
C ASP A 160 -0.51 -12.54 -4.63
N ALA A 161 -0.57 -11.25 -5.00
CA ALA A 161 -0.82 -10.20 -4.02
C ALA A 161 -2.17 -10.34 -3.32
N ALA A 162 -3.21 -10.74 -4.05
CA ALA A 162 -4.51 -11.04 -3.45
C ALA A 162 -4.44 -12.26 -2.51
N VAL A 163 -3.69 -13.31 -2.88
CA VAL A 163 -3.43 -14.45 -1.98
C VAL A 163 -2.76 -13.99 -0.69
N ALA A 164 -1.68 -13.21 -0.78
CA ALA A 164 -0.97 -12.73 0.40
C ALA A 164 -1.83 -11.86 1.34
N LEU A 165 -2.73 -11.03 0.77
CA LEU A 165 -3.66 -10.22 1.54
C LEU A 165 -4.71 -11.07 2.28
N VAL A 166 -5.22 -12.12 1.63
CA VAL A 166 -6.17 -13.06 2.25
C VAL A 166 -5.48 -13.90 3.32
N ASP A 167 -4.27 -14.41 3.04
CA ASP A 167 -3.47 -15.16 4.02
C ASP A 167 -3.21 -14.33 5.27
N GLU A 168 -2.83 -13.05 5.12
CA GLU A 168 -2.64 -12.14 6.24
C GLU A 168 -3.96 -11.82 6.96
N ALA A 169 -5.10 -11.79 6.26
CA ALA A 169 -6.43 -11.58 6.84
C ALA A 169 -6.86 -12.77 7.72
N GLU A 170 -6.57 -14.00 7.31
CA GLU A 170 -6.92 -15.23 8.02
C GLU A 170 -5.91 -15.59 9.12
N LEU A 171 -4.62 -15.42 8.85
CA LEU A 171 -3.51 -15.76 9.74
C LEU A 171 -2.65 -14.51 10.00
N PRO A 172 -3.03 -13.66 10.97
CA PRO A 172 -2.37 -12.37 11.21
C PRO A 172 -0.92 -12.54 11.65
N ARG A 173 0.04 -12.23 10.76
CA ARG A 173 1.49 -12.27 11.02
C ARG A 173 2.11 -10.89 11.15
N PHE A 174 1.45 -9.86 10.60
CA PHE A 174 2.01 -8.51 10.48
C PHE A 174 1.16 -7.44 11.16
N VAL A 175 0.57 -7.77 12.31
CA VAL A 175 -0.18 -6.80 13.13
C VAL A 175 0.75 -5.68 13.62
N GLN A 176 0.33 -4.44 13.37
CA GLN A 176 1.04 -3.18 13.60
C GLN A 176 2.40 -3.11 12.88
N ARG A 177 2.51 -3.77 11.73
CA ARG A 177 3.73 -3.81 10.93
C ARG A 177 3.42 -3.67 9.45
N ARG A 178 4.45 -3.30 8.69
CA ARG A 178 4.46 -3.43 7.25
C ARG A 178 4.89 -4.86 6.88
N PHE A 179 4.39 -5.35 5.75
CA PHE A 179 4.99 -6.46 5.02
C PHE A 179 5.01 -6.19 3.52
N THR A 180 5.77 -7.00 2.80
CA THR A 180 5.84 -7.00 1.33
C THR A 180 6.01 -8.43 0.82
N ILE A 181 5.88 -8.61 -0.49
CA ILE A 181 6.06 -9.90 -1.16
C ILE A 181 6.77 -9.72 -2.49
N GLY A 182 7.35 -10.80 -3.00
CA GLY A 182 7.93 -10.88 -4.34
C GLY A 182 8.30 -12.33 -4.67
N TYR A 183 8.54 -12.63 -5.95
CA TYR A 183 9.00 -13.95 -6.40
C TYR A 183 10.45 -14.21 -5.99
#